data_AF-P81453-F1
#
_entry.id   AF-P81453-F1
#
_cell.length_a   1.000
_cell.length_b   1.000
_cell.length_c   1.000
_cell.angle_alpha   90.00
_cell.angle_beta   90.00
_cell.angle_gamma   90.00
#
_symmetry.space_group_name_H-M   'P 1'
#
loop_
_entity.id
_entity.type
_entity.pdbx_description
1 polymer ?
#
loop_
_entity_poly.entity_id
_entity_poly.type
_entity_poly.pdbx_seq_one_letter_code
_entity_poly.pdbx_strand_id
1 'polypeptide(L)'
;MRIRRRALVFATMSAVLCTAGFMPSAGEAAADNGAGEETKSYAETYRLTADDVANINALNESAPAASSAGPSFRAPDSDDRVTPPAEPLDRMPDPYRPSYGRAETVVNNYIRKWQQVYSHRDGRKQQMTEEQREWLSYGCVGVTWVNSGQYPTNRLAFASFDEDRFKNELKNGRPRSGETRAEFEGRVAKESFDEEKGFQRAREVASVMNRALENAHDESAYLDNLKKELANGNDALRNEDARSPFYSALRNTPSFKERNGGNHDPSRMKAVIYSKHFWSGQDRSSSADKRKYGDPDAFRPAPGTGLVDMSRDRNIPRSPTSPGEGFVNFDYGWFGAQTEADADKTVWTHGNHYHAPNGSLGAMHVYESKFRNWSEGYSDFDRGAYVITFIPKSWNTAPDKVKQGWP
;
A
#
# COMPACT_ATOMS: atom_id res chain seq x y z
N MET A 1 56.45 -37.17 -7.03
CA MET A 1 55.31 -38.03 -7.42
C MET A 1 54.12 -37.68 -6.51
N ARG A 2 52.96 -37.35 -7.12
CA ARG A 2 51.62 -37.05 -6.56
C ARG A 2 51.39 -35.71 -5.83
N ILE A 3 50.56 -34.93 -6.53
CA ILE A 3 50.11 -33.54 -6.36
C ILE A 3 48.90 -33.48 -5.39
N ARG A 4 48.90 -32.49 -4.47
CA ARG A 4 47.70 -32.03 -3.75
C ARG A 4 47.24 -30.71 -4.38
N ARG A 5 45.99 -30.66 -4.85
CA ARG A 5 45.31 -29.43 -5.30
C ARG A 5 44.60 -28.77 -4.12
N ARG A 6 44.93 -27.51 -3.85
CA ARG A 6 44.10 -26.56 -3.08
C ARG A 6 43.46 -25.60 -4.07
N ALA A 7 42.14 -25.44 -3.98
CA ALA A 7 41.39 -24.47 -4.77
C ALA A 7 41.53 -23.07 -4.13
N LEU A 8 41.79 -22.08 -4.97
CA LEU A 8 41.83 -20.65 -4.66
C LEU A 8 40.55 -20.01 -5.22
N VAL A 9 39.92 -19.18 -4.40
CA VAL A 9 38.76 -18.35 -4.72
C VAL A 9 39.22 -17.15 -5.55
N PHE A 10 38.59 -16.92 -6.70
CA PHE A 10 38.74 -15.71 -7.49
C PHE A 10 37.58 -14.76 -7.20
N ALA A 11 37.89 -13.59 -6.64
CA ALA A 11 37.00 -12.43 -6.61
C ALA A 11 37.33 -11.53 -7.80
N THR A 12 36.37 -11.34 -8.70
CA THR A 12 36.47 -10.39 -9.81
C THR A 12 35.75 -9.09 -9.43
N MET A 13 36.52 -8.04 -9.18
CA MET A 13 36.03 -6.66 -9.21
C MET A 13 36.03 -6.20 -10.67
N SER A 14 34.86 -5.76 -11.16
CA SER A 14 34.73 -5.06 -12.43
C SER A 14 34.49 -3.58 -12.16
N ALA A 15 35.53 -2.79 -12.38
CA ALA A 15 35.43 -1.35 -12.55
C ALA A 15 34.92 -1.05 -13.98
N VAL A 16 33.94 -0.17 -14.11
CA VAL A 16 33.54 0.42 -15.39
C VAL A 16 33.78 1.92 -15.33
N LEU A 17 34.48 2.38 -16.35
CA LEU A 17 35.12 3.67 -16.52
C LEU A 17 34.13 4.81 -16.80
N CYS A 18 34.39 5.97 -16.21
CA CYS A 18 33.87 7.26 -16.67
C CYS A 18 34.63 7.71 -17.93
N THR A 19 33.91 8.01 -19.01
CA THR A 19 34.40 8.83 -20.12
C THR A 19 33.41 9.93 -20.43
N ALA A 20 33.89 11.16 -20.27
CA ALA A 20 33.26 12.40 -20.68
C ALA A 20 33.22 12.55 -22.21
N GLY A 21 32.25 13.31 -22.73
CA GLY A 21 32.39 13.94 -24.04
C GLY A 21 31.08 14.20 -24.78
N PHE A 22 30.85 15.49 -25.05
CA PHE A 22 29.98 16.09 -26.08
C PHE A 22 28.49 16.30 -25.77
N MET A 23 28.21 17.53 -25.31
CA MET A 23 26.96 18.24 -25.64
C MET A 23 26.97 18.68 -27.11
N PRO A 24 25.77 18.80 -27.70
CA PRO A 24 25.45 19.96 -28.51
C PRO A 24 24.28 20.76 -27.92
N SER A 25 24.36 22.04 -28.26
CA SER A 25 23.56 23.20 -27.92
C SER A 25 22.07 23.15 -28.25
N ALA A 26 21.36 23.99 -27.49
CA ALA A 26 20.05 24.60 -27.71
C ALA A 26 19.52 24.60 -29.16
N GLY A 27 18.28 24.13 -29.29
CA GLY A 27 17.39 24.39 -30.41
C GLY A 27 15.96 24.28 -29.89
N GLU A 28 15.21 25.37 -30.04
CA GLU A 28 13.78 25.48 -29.74
C GLU A 28 13.00 24.29 -30.30
N ALA A 29 12.30 23.57 -29.42
CA ALA A 29 11.18 22.73 -29.79
C ALA A 29 9.98 23.21 -28.97
N ALA A 30 9.20 24.06 -29.64
CA ALA A 30 7.77 24.20 -29.55
C ALA A 30 7.10 24.01 -28.18
N ALA A 31 6.49 25.10 -27.73
CA ALA A 31 5.21 25.09 -27.05
C ALA A 31 4.33 23.93 -27.51
N ASP A 32 4.19 22.90 -26.68
CA ASP A 32 3.06 21.99 -26.76
C ASP A 32 2.10 22.34 -25.62
N ASN A 33 0.93 22.81 -26.03
CA ASN A 33 -0.24 23.01 -25.20
C ASN A 33 -0.78 21.63 -24.82
N GLY A 34 -0.06 20.91 -23.95
CA GLY A 34 -0.50 19.61 -23.46
C GLY A 34 -1.44 19.80 -22.29
N ALA A 35 -2.75 19.82 -22.55
CA ALA A 35 -3.75 19.54 -21.53
C ALA A 35 -3.43 18.16 -20.95
N GLY A 36 -2.72 18.13 -19.81
CA GLY A 36 -2.47 16.89 -19.08
C GLY A 36 -3.83 16.29 -18.75
N GLU A 37 -4.11 15.12 -19.31
CA GLU A 37 -5.37 14.40 -19.14
C GLU A 37 -5.69 14.38 -17.63
N GLU A 38 -6.78 15.03 -17.24
CA GLU A 38 -7.16 15.10 -15.83
C GLU A 38 -7.36 13.68 -15.30
N THR A 39 -6.61 13.32 -14.26
CA THR A 39 -6.78 12.03 -13.59
C THR A 39 -8.22 11.94 -13.11
N LYS A 40 -8.95 10.93 -13.58
CA LYS A 40 -10.35 10.72 -13.18
C LYS A 40 -10.45 10.44 -11.69
N SER A 41 -11.58 10.84 -11.11
CA SER A 41 -11.95 10.39 -9.79
C SER A 41 -12.25 8.90 -9.78
N TYR A 42 -12.21 8.32 -8.59
CA TYR A 42 -12.65 6.96 -8.32
C TYR A 42 -14.12 6.80 -8.73
N ALA A 43 -14.96 7.78 -8.36
CA ALA A 43 -16.37 7.79 -8.70
C ALA A 43 -16.61 7.77 -10.21
N GLU A 44 -15.88 8.58 -11.00
CA GLU A 44 -15.99 8.57 -12.47
C GLU A 44 -15.49 7.27 -13.10
N THR A 45 -14.41 6.70 -12.55
CA THR A 45 -13.81 5.47 -13.05
C THR A 45 -14.75 4.27 -12.88
N TYR A 46 -15.42 4.19 -11.72
CA TYR A 46 -16.31 3.09 -11.36
C TYR A 46 -17.81 3.43 -11.53
N ARG A 47 -18.13 4.61 -12.05
CA ARG A 47 -19.51 5.13 -12.23
C ARG A 47 -20.33 5.13 -10.94
N LEU A 48 -19.69 5.52 -9.84
CA LEU A 48 -20.34 5.64 -8.53
C LEU A 48 -21.15 6.93 -8.47
N THR A 49 -22.34 6.83 -7.90
CA THR A 49 -23.19 7.98 -7.57
C THR A 49 -22.69 8.70 -6.31
N ALA A 50 -23.23 9.89 -6.03
CA ALA A 50 -22.92 10.60 -4.81
C ALA A 50 -23.32 9.81 -3.55
N ASP A 51 -24.44 9.07 -3.62
CA ASP A 51 -24.91 8.20 -2.53
C ASP A 51 -23.96 7.01 -2.33
N ASP A 52 -23.48 6.39 -3.41
CA ASP A 52 -22.48 5.31 -3.34
C ASP A 52 -21.21 5.77 -2.62
N VAL A 53 -20.69 6.95 -2.98
CA VAL A 53 -19.50 7.55 -2.34
C VAL A 53 -19.77 7.87 -0.87
N ALA A 54 -20.93 8.42 -0.54
CA ALA A 54 -21.31 8.70 0.85
C ALA A 54 -21.35 7.41 1.69
N ASN A 55 -21.93 6.33 1.15
CA ASN A 55 -22.02 5.03 1.81
C ASN A 55 -20.63 4.39 1.99
N ILE A 56 -19.76 4.45 0.97
CA ILE A 56 -18.36 3.98 1.06
C ILE A 56 -17.62 4.72 2.18
N ASN A 57 -17.69 6.05 2.19
CA ASN A 57 -16.99 6.87 3.17
C ASN A 57 -17.49 6.61 4.59
N ALA A 58 -18.80 6.53 4.79
CA ALA A 58 -19.41 6.25 6.10
C ALA A 58 -18.95 4.89 6.66
N LEU A 59 -18.97 3.84 5.83
CA LEU A 59 -18.52 2.52 6.24
C LEU A 59 -17.02 2.52 6.55
N ASN A 60 -16.20 3.12 5.69
CA ASN A 60 -14.75 3.20 5.85
C ASN A 60 -14.32 3.98 7.10
N GLU A 61 -15.01 5.07 7.44
CA GLU A 61 -14.77 5.83 8.68
C GLU A 61 -15.13 5.00 9.93
N SER A 62 -16.11 4.09 9.84
CA SER A 62 -16.57 3.25 10.97
C SER A 62 -15.79 1.94 11.17
N ALA A 63 -15.15 1.41 10.12
CA ALA A 63 -14.50 0.10 10.11
C ALA A 63 -13.45 -0.12 11.23
N PRO A 64 -12.62 0.87 11.62
CA PRO A 64 -11.70 0.71 12.74
C PRO A 64 -12.43 0.39 14.05
N ALA A 65 -13.60 0.99 14.31
CA ALA A 65 -14.38 0.73 15.52
C ALA A 65 -15.05 -0.66 15.49
N ALA A 66 -15.50 -1.10 14.31
CA ALA A 66 -16.05 -2.44 14.11
C ALA A 66 -15.03 -3.55 14.40
N SER A 67 -13.73 -3.30 14.20
CA SER A 67 -12.68 -4.26 14.58
C SER A 67 -12.60 -4.55 16.10
N SER A 68 -13.25 -3.72 16.93
CA SER A 68 -13.25 -3.81 18.39
C SER A 68 -14.58 -4.30 18.98
N ALA A 69 -15.64 -4.38 18.17
CA ALA A 69 -16.99 -4.70 18.63
C ALA A 69 -17.56 -5.87 17.81
N GLY A 70 -18.10 -6.89 18.50
CA GLY A 70 -18.71 -8.05 17.85
C GLY A 70 -19.90 -7.69 16.94
N PRO A 71 -20.35 -8.62 16.09
CA PRO A 71 -21.31 -8.34 15.03
C PRO A 71 -22.64 -7.81 15.58
N SER A 72 -23.07 -6.66 15.08
CA SER A 72 -24.40 -6.09 15.34
C SER A 72 -25.36 -6.52 14.24
N PHE A 73 -26.35 -7.35 14.57
CA PHE A 73 -27.42 -7.74 13.65
C PHE A 73 -28.46 -6.61 13.53
N ARG A 74 -28.37 -5.83 12.45
CA ARG A 74 -29.50 -5.03 11.92
C ARG A 74 -29.92 -5.66 10.59
N ALA A 75 -31.22 -5.69 10.30
CA ALA A 75 -31.71 -6.15 9.00
C ALA A 75 -31.14 -5.24 7.89
N PRO A 76 -30.66 -5.80 6.77
CA PRO A 76 -29.96 -5.02 5.77
C PRO A 76 -30.92 -4.10 5.00
N ASP A 77 -30.65 -2.79 4.98
CA ASP A 77 -31.13 -1.90 3.92
C ASP A 77 -30.46 -2.31 2.58
N SER A 78 -30.98 -1.90 1.42
CA SER A 78 -30.56 -2.45 0.12
C SER A 78 -29.07 -2.27 -0.20
N ASP A 79 -28.44 -1.22 0.33
CA ASP A 79 -27.01 -0.92 0.17
C ASP A 79 -26.17 -1.37 1.37
N ASP A 80 -26.73 -2.16 2.29
CA ASP A 80 -25.97 -2.64 3.43
C ASP A 80 -24.90 -3.65 3.00
N ARG A 81 -23.75 -3.57 3.68
CA ARG A 81 -22.64 -4.50 3.50
C ARG A 81 -23.09 -5.93 3.81
N VAL A 82 -22.86 -6.82 2.85
CA VAL A 82 -23.13 -8.27 2.98
C VAL A 82 -21.81 -9.03 3.10
N THR A 83 -21.72 -9.97 4.03
CA THR A 83 -20.61 -10.92 4.07
C THR A 83 -20.80 -11.99 2.99
N PRO A 84 -19.85 -12.18 2.04
CA PRO A 84 -19.95 -13.23 1.02
C PRO A 84 -20.12 -14.61 1.66
N PRO A 85 -20.90 -15.54 1.07
CA PRO A 85 -21.08 -16.88 1.62
C PRO A 85 -19.78 -17.70 1.62
N ALA A 86 -19.77 -18.78 2.40
CA ALA A 86 -18.65 -19.71 2.44
C ALA A 86 -18.50 -20.48 1.12
N GLU A 87 -17.31 -20.48 0.54
CA GLU A 87 -17.00 -21.23 -0.68
C GLU A 87 -16.32 -22.56 -0.30
N PRO A 88 -16.75 -23.72 -0.85
CA PRO A 88 -16.10 -25.01 -0.57
C PRO A 88 -14.62 -25.01 -0.98
N LEU A 89 -13.77 -25.71 -0.22
CA LEU A 89 -12.32 -25.74 -0.44
C LEU A 89 -11.93 -26.48 -1.74
N ASP A 90 -12.77 -27.37 -2.23
CA ASP A 90 -12.62 -28.12 -3.48
C ASP A 90 -13.15 -27.38 -4.71
N ARG A 91 -13.94 -26.31 -4.51
CA ARG A 91 -14.47 -25.50 -5.62
C ARG A 91 -13.37 -24.61 -6.20
N MET A 92 -13.02 -24.89 -7.45
CA MET A 92 -12.04 -24.10 -8.19
C MET A 92 -12.63 -22.75 -8.60
N PRO A 93 -11.81 -21.68 -8.63
CA PRO A 93 -12.20 -20.40 -9.19
C PRO A 93 -12.46 -20.50 -10.70
N ASP A 94 -13.35 -19.65 -11.18
CA ASP A 94 -13.63 -19.41 -12.59
C ASP A 94 -12.43 -18.66 -13.22
N PRO A 95 -12.11 -18.93 -14.49
CA PRO A 95 -10.96 -18.33 -15.14
C PRO A 95 -11.15 -16.83 -15.40
N TYR A 96 -10.10 -16.05 -15.18
CA TYR A 96 -10.04 -14.62 -15.50
C TYR A 96 -8.59 -14.22 -15.78
N ARG A 97 -8.39 -13.23 -16.65
CA ARG A 97 -7.05 -12.84 -17.14
C ARG A 97 -6.86 -11.33 -17.02
N PRO A 98 -5.61 -10.87 -16.87
CA PRO A 98 -5.33 -9.44 -16.87
C PRO A 98 -5.61 -8.83 -18.25
N SER A 99 -6.14 -7.61 -18.23
CA SER A 99 -6.29 -6.71 -19.36
C SER A 99 -5.60 -5.40 -19.02
N TYR A 100 -4.74 -4.90 -19.90
CA TYR A 100 -3.97 -3.64 -19.69
C TYR A 100 -3.29 -3.51 -18.31
N GLY A 101 -2.76 -4.62 -17.80
CA GLY A 101 -2.06 -4.66 -16.51
C GLY A 101 -2.95 -4.81 -15.28
N ARG A 102 -4.27 -4.96 -15.40
CA ARG A 102 -5.19 -5.25 -14.29
C ARG A 102 -6.02 -6.51 -14.55
N ALA A 103 -6.11 -7.43 -13.60
CA ALA A 103 -7.11 -8.49 -13.60
C ALA A 103 -8.17 -8.17 -12.55
N GLU A 104 -9.42 -8.57 -12.76
CA GLU A 104 -10.49 -8.41 -11.77
C GLU A 104 -11.39 -9.64 -11.72
N THR A 105 -12.02 -9.86 -10.58
CA THR A 105 -13.04 -10.89 -10.42
C THR A 105 -13.96 -10.57 -9.25
N VAL A 106 -15.20 -11.06 -9.28
CA VAL A 106 -16.15 -10.90 -8.16
C VAL A 106 -15.60 -11.56 -6.89
N VAL A 107 -15.86 -10.97 -5.71
CA VAL A 107 -15.29 -11.39 -4.43
C VAL A 107 -15.48 -12.89 -4.11
N ASN A 108 -16.62 -13.49 -4.48
CA ASN A 108 -16.85 -14.93 -4.33
C ASN A 108 -15.81 -15.77 -5.07
N ASN A 109 -15.47 -15.37 -6.30
CA ASN A 109 -14.46 -16.06 -7.09
C ASN A 109 -13.04 -15.80 -6.56
N TYR A 110 -12.79 -14.59 -6.06
CA TYR A 110 -11.53 -14.28 -5.38
C TYR A 110 -11.35 -15.11 -4.10
N ILE A 111 -12.40 -15.33 -3.30
CA ILE A 111 -12.36 -16.21 -2.12
C ILE A 111 -11.92 -17.63 -2.52
N ARG A 112 -12.47 -18.19 -3.60
CA ARG A 112 -12.02 -19.50 -4.12
C ARG A 112 -10.53 -19.45 -4.43
N LYS A 113 -10.03 -18.40 -5.10
CA LYS A 113 -8.60 -18.31 -5.47
C LYS A 113 -7.75 -18.23 -4.22
N TRP A 114 -8.12 -17.35 -3.30
CA TRP A 114 -7.46 -17.16 -2.03
C TRP A 114 -7.36 -18.47 -1.25
N GLN A 115 -8.44 -19.26 -1.21
CA GLN A 115 -8.46 -20.58 -0.58
C GLN A 115 -7.50 -21.57 -1.25
N GLN A 116 -7.30 -21.48 -2.56
CA GLN A 116 -6.36 -22.37 -3.27
C GLN A 116 -4.89 -21.98 -3.09
N VAL A 117 -4.56 -20.69 -3.00
CA VAL A 117 -3.17 -20.23 -3.03
C VAL A 117 -2.71 -19.53 -1.76
N TYR A 118 -3.53 -18.68 -1.14
CA TYR A 118 -3.10 -17.79 -0.06
C TYR A 118 -3.46 -18.30 1.35
N SER A 119 -4.39 -19.25 1.44
CA SER A 119 -4.92 -19.75 2.72
C SER A 119 -3.99 -20.64 3.53
N HIS A 120 -2.85 -21.06 2.96
CA HIS A 120 -2.02 -22.07 3.59
C HIS A 120 -1.53 -21.62 4.97
N ARG A 121 -1.74 -22.49 5.96
CA ARG A 121 -1.12 -22.42 7.29
C ARG A 121 -0.29 -23.69 7.46
N ASP A 122 1.03 -23.53 7.62
CA ASP A 122 1.98 -24.65 7.65
C ASP A 122 1.84 -25.59 6.44
N GLY A 123 1.65 -25.00 5.25
CA GLY A 123 1.52 -25.75 3.99
C GLY A 123 0.17 -26.44 3.78
N ARG A 124 -0.82 -26.28 4.66
CA ARG A 124 -2.16 -26.85 4.50
C ARG A 124 -3.17 -25.78 4.12
N LYS A 125 -3.86 -25.96 2.99
CA LYS A 125 -4.97 -25.08 2.57
C LYS A 125 -6.08 -25.07 3.61
N GLN A 126 -6.72 -23.92 3.76
CA GLN A 126 -7.85 -23.73 4.66
C GLN A 126 -8.98 -22.97 3.96
N GLN A 127 -10.20 -23.19 4.43
CA GLN A 127 -11.32 -22.34 4.05
C GLN A 127 -11.16 -20.96 4.68
N MET A 128 -11.60 -19.91 3.98
CA MET A 128 -11.67 -18.57 4.56
C MET A 128 -12.75 -18.58 5.64
N THR A 129 -12.39 -18.17 6.86
CA THR A 129 -13.33 -18.17 7.99
C THR A 129 -14.46 -17.15 7.77
N GLU A 130 -15.54 -17.27 8.53
CA GLU A 130 -16.62 -16.27 8.50
C GLU A 130 -16.12 -14.86 8.82
N GLU A 131 -15.31 -14.73 9.87
CA GLU A 131 -14.66 -13.49 10.26
C GLU A 131 -13.77 -12.92 9.14
N GLN A 132 -12.96 -13.75 8.47
CA GLN A 132 -12.15 -13.30 7.34
C GLN A 132 -13.01 -12.85 6.14
N ARG A 133 -14.12 -13.55 5.85
CA ARG A 133 -15.07 -13.14 4.79
C ARG A 133 -15.74 -11.82 5.16
N GLU A 134 -16.05 -11.62 6.43
CA GLU A 134 -16.59 -10.37 6.93
C GLU A 134 -15.59 -9.22 6.73
N TRP A 135 -14.33 -9.39 7.16
CA TRP A 135 -13.28 -8.39 6.94
C TRP A 135 -13.08 -8.08 5.45
N LEU A 136 -13.03 -9.12 4.60
CA LEU A 136 -12.87 -8.97 3.15
C LEU A 136 -13.98 -8.09 2.55
N SER A 137 -15.21 -8.23 3.03
CA SER A 137 -16.38 -7.54 2.50
C SER A 137 -16.38 -6.02 2.68
N TYR A 138 -15.41 -5.45 3.41
CA TYR A 138 -15.21 -4.00 3.55
C TYR A 138 -14.53 -3.36 2.32
N GLY A 139 -14.23 -4.13 1.26
CA GLY A 139 -13.73 -3.57 0.00
C GLY A 139 -12.22 -3.39 -0.01
N CYS A 140 -11.75 -2.18 -0.39
CA CYS A 140 -10.33 -1.86 -0.55
C CYS A 140 -9.47 -2.30 0.65
N VAL A 141 -9.93 -2.00 1.87
CA VAL A 141 -9.24 -2.37 3.11
C VAL A 141 -9.27 -3.87 3.40
N GLY A 142 -10.29 -4.58 2.93
CA GLY A 142 -10.59 -5.96 3.34
C GLY A 142 -9.52 -6.97 2.92
N VAL A 143 -8.94 -6.81 1.74
CA VAL A 143 -7.82 -7.66 1.26
C VAL A 143 -6.62 -7.55 2.21
N THR A 144 -6.22 -6.31 2.54
CA THR A 144 -5.10 -6.04 3.47
C THR A 144 -5.41 -6.53 4.87
N TRP A 145 -6.64 -6.35 5.34
CA TRP A 145 -7.08 -6.81 6.66
C TRP A 145 -6.98 -8.34 6.78
N VAL A 146 -7.53 -9.09 5.83
CA VAL A 146 -7.46 -10.57 5.83
C VAL A 146 -6.01 -11.05 5.71
N ASN A 147 -5.22 -10.46 4.82
CA ASN A 147 -3.88 -10.95 4.54
C ASN A 147 -2.87 -10.66 5.65
N SER A 148 -3.05 -9.57 6.40
CA SER A 148 -2.23 -9.22 7.57
C SER A 148 -2.79 -9.77 8.89
N GLY A 149 -4.08 -10.09 8.94
CA GLY A 149 -4.78 -10.51 10.15
C GLY A 149 -5.11 -9.36 11.11
N GLN A 150 -5.00 -8.11 10.67
CA GLN A 150 -5.27 -6.92 11.47
C GLN A 150 -5.80 -5.79 10.59
N TYR A 151 -6.75 -4.98 11.11
CA TYR A 151 -7.12 -3.75 10.43
C TYR A 151 -5.87 -2.83 10.32
N PRO A 152 -5.58 -2.25 9.14
CA PRO A 152 -4.32 -1.55 8.91
C PRO A 152 -4.17 -0.31 9.80
N THR A 153 -3.10 -0.28 10.60
CA THR A 153 -2.80 0.83 11.51
C THR A 153 -1.96 1.93 10.88
N ASN A 154 -1.25 1.62 9.78
CA ASN A 154 -0.40 2.54 9.01
C ASN A 154 0.75 3.19 9.79
N ARG A 155 1.11 2.65 10.97
CA ARG A 155 2.06 3.32 11.87
C ARG A 155 3.48 3.43 11.31
N LEU A 156 3.96 2.40 10.60
CA LEU A 156 5.29 2.38 9.98
C LEU A 156 5.15 2.57 8.46
N ALA A 157 5.11 3.82 8.03
CA ALA A 157 4.86 4.21 6.64
C ALA A 157 6.08 4.93 6.04
N PHE A 158 6.31 4.69 4.75
CA PHE A 158 7.36 5.34 3.96
C PHE A 158 6.78 6.02 2.73
N ALA A 159 7.44 7.10 2.31
CA ALA A 159 7.23 7.75 1.02
C ALA A 159 8.54 8.39 0.54
N SER A 160 8.57 8.84 -0.71
CA SER A 160 9.64 9.67 -1.25
C SER A 160 9.04 10.97 -1.78
N PHE A 161 9.68 12.09 -1.47
CA PHE A 161 9.25 13.43 -1.85
C PHE A 161 10.46 14.27 -2.26
N ASP A 162 10.41 14.85 -3.44
CA ASP A 162 11.47 15.72 -3.97
C ASP A 162 11.26 17.15 -3.46
N GLU A 163 11.88 17.46 -2.33
CA GLU A 163 11.86 18.80 -1.70
C GLU A 163 12.45 19.89 -2.60
N ASP A 164 13.43 19.57 -3.44
CA ASP A 164 14.07 20.54 -4.32
C ASP A 164 13.16 20.88 -5.50
N ARG A 165 12.55 19.87 -6.12
CA ARG A 165 11.52 20.06 -7.15
C ARG A 165 10.35 20.86 -6.59
N PHE A 166 9.84 20.48 -5.42
CA PHE A 166 8.71 21.17 -4.79
C PHE A 166 9.00 22.67 -4.61
N LYS A 167 10.14 23.01 -3.99
CA LYS A 167 10.54 24.41 -3.77
C LYS A 167 10.80 25.16 -5.06
N ASN A 168 11.43 24.50 -6.04
CA ASN A 168 11.71 25.09 -7.34
C ASN A 168 10.43 25.42 -8.10
N GLU A 169 9.48 24.49 -8.18
CA GLU A 169 8.18 24.70 -8.82
C GLU A 169 7.37 25.77 -8.10
N LEU A 170 7.35 25.79 -6.75
CA LEU A 170 6.63 26.83 -6.02
C LEU A 170 7.16 28.24 -6.24
N LYS A 171 8.48 28.38 -6.45
CA LYS A 171 9.17 29.66 -6.61
C LYS A 171 9.22 30.13 -8.06
N ASN A 172 9.50 29.23 -8.99
CA ASN A 172 9.79 29.52 -10.39
C ASN A 172 8.68 29.07 -11.35
N GLY A 173 7.83 28.14 -10.93
CA GLY A 173 6.61 27.76 -11.65
C GLY A 173 5.52 28.82 -11.50
N ARG A 174 4.43 28.62 -12.24
CA ARG A 174 3.24 29.48 -12.19
C ARG A 174 1.99 28.61 -12.19
N PRO A 175 0.90 29.04 -11.51
CA PRO A 175 -0.40 28.40 -11.66
C PRO A 175 -0.79 28.26 -13.13
N ARG A 176 -1.43 27.14 -13.48
CA ARG A 176 -2.05 26.94 -14.80
C ARG A 176 -3.20 27.93 -14.99
N SER A 177 -3.63 28.13 -16.23
CA SER A 177 -4.76 29.02 -16.52
C SER A 177 -6.03 28.54 -15.79
N GLY A 178 -6.61 29.37 -14.93
CA GLY A 178 -7.80 29.05 -14.13
C GLY A 178 -7.51 28.38 -12.77
N GLU A 179 -6.25 28.03 -12.50
CA GLU A 179 -5.85 27.37 -11.26
C GLU A 179 -5.70 28.37 -10.11
N THR A 180 -6.29 28.06 -8.95
CA THR A 180 -6.10 28.88 -7.75
C THR A 180 -4.71 28.66 -7.15
N ARG A 181 -4.26 29.57 -6.26
CA ARG A 181 -2.94 29.37 -5.60
C ARG A 181 -2.90 28.09 -4.77
N ALA A 182 -3.97 27.77 -4.04
CA ALA A 182 -4.04 26.56 -3.23
C ALA A 182 -4.05 25.29 -4.08
N GLU A 183 -4.75 25.31 -5.21
CA GLU A 183 -4.75 24.23 -6.20
C GLU A 183 -3.37 24.00 -6.81
N PHE A 184 -2.68 25.09 -7.19
CA PHE A 184 -1.30 25.03 -7.64
C PHE A 184 -0.36 24.41 -6.60
N GLU A 185 -0.41 24.86 -5.34
CA GLU A 185 0.46 24.35 -4.28
C GLU A 185 0.17 22.88 -3.95
N GLY A 186 -1.11 22.50 -3.87
CA GLY A 186 -1.53 21.13 -3.63
C GLY A 186 -1.12 20.18 -4.77
N ARG A 187 -1.31 20.60 -6.03
CA ARG A 187 -0.88 19.84 -7.20
C ARG A 187 0.64 19.68 -7.25
N VAL A 188 1.40 20.75 -7.05
CA VAL A 188 2.88 20.69 -7.04
C VAL A 188 3.38 19.75 -5.93
N ALA A 189 2.75 19.77 -4.75
CA ALA A 189 3.05 18.81 -3.69
C ALA A 189 2.73 17.36 -4.13
N LYS A 190 1.53 17.09 -4.65
CA LYS A 190 1.14 15.76 -5.17
C LYS A 190 2.16 15.25 -6.18
N GLU A 191 2.47 16.06 -7.18
CA GLU A 191 3.38 15.70 -8.26
C GLU A 191 4.81 15.49 -7.76
N SER A 192 5.24 16.12 -6.66
CA SER A 192 6.59 15.98 -6.09
C SER A 192 6.80 14.68 -5.30
N PHE A 193 5.75 13.90 -5.06
CA PHE A 193 5.90 12.52 -4.58
C PHE A 193 6.42 11.61 -5.69
N ASP A 194 7.24 10.64 -5.30
CA ASP A 194 7.72 9.56 -6.17
C ASP A 194 7.35 8.22 -5.53
N GLU A 195 6.26 7.63 -6.01
CA GLU A 195 5.72 6.39 -5.45
C GLU A 195 6.63 5.17 -5.67
N GLU A 196 7.37 5.13 -6.79
CA GLU A 196 8.33 4.05 -7.05
C GLU A 196 9.49 4.10 -6.04
N LYS A 197 10.06 5.28 -5.81
CA LYS A 197 11.09 5.46 -4.77
C LYS A 197 10.56 5.20 -3.36
N GLY A 198 9.31 5.62 -3.07
CA GLY A 198 8.64 5.34 -1.79
C GLY A 198 8.48 3.83 -1.55
N PHE A 199 8.01 3.10 -2.56
CA PHE A 199 7.90 1.64 -2.52
C PHE A 199 9.27 0.98 -2.34
N GLN A 200 10.26 1.39 -3.14
CA GLN A 200 11.61 0.85 -3.08
C GLN A 200 12.25 1.06 -1.70
N ARG A 201 12.05 2.24 -1.08
CA ARG A 201 12.48 2.50 0.30
C ARG A 201 11.83 1.52 1.29
N ALA A 202 10.52 1.29 1.20
CA ALA A 202 9.86 0.31 2.04
C ALA A 202 10.37 -1.13 1.82
N ARG A 203 10.67 -1.52 0.57
CA ARG A 203 11.28 -2.84 0.26
C ARG A 203 12.65 -3.00 0.88
N GLU A 204 13.51 -2.00 0.77
CA GLU A 204 14.86 -2.02 1.35
C GLU A 204 14.81 -2.16 2.86
N VAL A 205 13.98 -1.35 3.53
CA VAL A 205 13.80 -1.41 4.98
C VAL A 205 13.20 -2.76 5.40
N ALA A 206 12.19 -3.28 4.69
CA ALA A 206 11.62 -4.60 4.98
C ALA A 206 12.66 -5.72 4.80
N SER A 207 13.58 -5.59 3.84
CA SER A 207 14.69 -6.52 3.63
C SER A 207 15.66 -6.52 4.82
N VAL A 208 16.03 -5.33 5.31
CA VAL A 208 16.85 -5.16 6.53
C VAL A 208 16.14 -5.77 7.76
N MET A 209 14.85 -5.49 7.95
CA MET A 209 14.08 -6.07 9.05
C MET A 209 13.99 -7.60 8.97
N ASN A 210 13.82 -8.16 7.77
CA ASN A 210 13.77 -9.61 7.55
C ASN A 210 15.13 -10.29 7.84
N ARG A 211 16.25 -9.67 7.49
CA ARG A 211 17.59 -10.19 7.86
C ARG A 211 17.81 -10.13 9.37
N ALA A 212 17.41 -9.03 10.01
CA ALA A 212 17.57 -8.86 11.46
C ALA A 212 16.80 -9.91 12.29
N LEU A 213 15.64 -10.37 11.80
CA LEU A 213 14.83 -11.38 12.48
C LEU A 213 15.23 -12.83 12.16
N GLU A 214 16.04 -13.09 11.13
CA GLU A 214 16.23 -14.43 10.56
C GLU A 214 16.67 -15.48 11.58
N ASN A 215 17.60 -15.11 12.47
CA ASN A 215 18.16 -15.97 13.52
C ASN A 215 17.95 -15.37 14.92
N ALA A 216 16.99 -14.45 15.08
CA ALA A 216 16.67 -13.84 16.38
C ALA A 216 15.49 -14.57 17.02
N HIS A 217 15.71 -15.12 18.22
CA HIS A 217 14.70 -15.88 18.96
C HIS A 217 14.04 -15.10 20.12
N ASP A 218 14.40 -13.84 20.26
CA ASP A 218 13.75 -12.87 21.13
C ASP A 218 13.88 -11.46 20.52
N GLU A 219 13.03 -10.53 20.98
CA GLU A 219 13.01 -9.16 20.45
C GLU A 219 14.34 -8.41 20.68
N SER A 220 15.09 -8.70 21.75
CA SER A 220 16.35 -8.01 22.03
C SER A 220 17.41 -8.36 21.00
N ALA A 221 17.56 -9.65 20.68
CA ALA A 221 18.44 -10.13 19.62
C ALA A 221 18.07 -9.54 18.25
N TYR A 222 16.76 -9.42 17.96
CA TYR A 222 16.27 -8.77 16.74
C TYR A 222 16.67 -7.29 16.68
N LEU A 223 16.42 -6.53 17.76
CA LEU A 223 16.74 -5.11 17.81
C LEU A 223 18.25 -4.85 17.72
N ASP A 224 19.08 -5.71 18.33
CA ASP A 224 20.53 -5.63 18.22
C ASP A 224 21.02 -5.88 16.80
N ASN A 225 20.50 -6.92 16.13
CA ASN A 225 20.79 -7.20 14.72
C ASN A 225 20.35 -6.04 13.82
N LEU A 226 19.14 -5.53 14.02
CA LEU A 226 18.58 -4.42 13.24
C LEU A 226 19.44 -3.17 13.38
N LYS A 227 19.76 -2.76 14.61
CA LYS A 227 20.61 -1.60 14.88
C LYS A 227 21.99 -1.76 14.25
N LYS A 228 22.59 -2.95 14.35
CA LYS A 228 23.90 -3.26 13.75
C LYS A 228 23.86 -3.09 12.24
N GLU A 229 22.84 -3.63 11.58
CA GLU A 229 22.70 -3.55 10.13
C GLU A 229 22.51 -2.11 9.64
N LEU A 230 21.65 -1.34 10.31
CA LEU A 230 21.44 0.09 10.01
C LEU A 230 22.71 0.92 10.22
N ALA A 231 23.51 0.61 11.24
CA ALA A 231 24.82 1.26 11.44
C ALA A 231 25.77 1.00 10.27
N ASN A 232 25.85 -0.25 9.83
CA ASN A 232 26.75 -0.64 8.75
C ASN A 232 26.35 0.02 7.43
N GLY A 233 25.04 0.24 7.20
CA GLY A 233 24.51 0.96 6.04
C GLY A 233 24.53 2.49 6.15
N ASN A 234 24.96 3.05 7.29
CA ASN A 234 24.82 4.48 7.61
C ASN A 234 23.38 5.01 7.41
N ASP A 235 22.37 4.18 7.75
CA ASP A 235 20.96 4.53 7.56
C ASP A 235 20.46 5.39 8.74
N ALA A 236 19.78 6.50 8.41
CA ALA A 236 19.25 7.43 9.40
C ALA A 236 18.23 6.79 10.35
N LEU A 237 17.56 5.70 9.93
CA LEU A 237 16.63 4.93 10.78
C LEU A 237 17.30 4.38 12.04
N ARG A 238 18.64 4.24 12.06
CA ARG A 238 19.38 3.83 13.26
C ARG A 238 19.06 4.72 14.47
N ASN A 239 18.82 6.00 14.22
CA ASN A 239 18.67 7.04 15.26
C ASN A 239 17.23 7.25 15.71
N GLU A 240 16.28 6.45 15.21
CA GLU A 240 14.89 6.49 15.68
C GLU A 240 14.79 6.16 17.18
N ASP A 241 13.80 6.75 17.85
CA ASP A 241 13.53 6.47 19.26
C ASP A 241 13.14 4.99 19.47
N ALA A 242 13.52 4.40 20.61
CA ALA A 242 13.24 2.99 20.90
C ALA A 242 11.73 2.65 20.97
N ARG A 243 10.88 3.66 21.16
CA ARG A 243 9.41 3.56 21.14
C ARG A 243 8.79 4.08 19.84
N SER A 244 9.59 4.46 18.85
CA SER A 244 9.12 4.91 17.55
C SER A 244 8.29 3.83 16.84
N PRO A 245 7.43 4.19 15.88
CA PRO A 245 6.72 3.22 15.05
C PRO A 245 7.65 2.22 14.36
N PHE A 246 8.89 2.62 14.03
CA PHE A 246 9.88 1.75 13.40
C PHE A 246 10.36 0.62 14.32
N TYR A 247 10.97 0.95 15.46
CA TYR A 247 11.51 -0.07 16.38
C TYR A 247 10.43 -0.84 17.13
N SER A 248 9.22 -0.28 17.27
CA SER A 248 8.10 -0.96 17.94
C SER A 248 7.22 -1.79 17.02
N ALA A 249 7.45 -1.78 15.70
CA ALA A 249 6.58 -2.43 14.72
C ALA A 249 6.33 -3.91 15.02
N LEU A 250 7.40 -4.69 15.23
CA LEU A 250 7.31 -6.13 15.48
C LEU A 250 6.52 -6.46 16.77
N ARG A 251 6.88 -5.86 17.91
CA ARG A 251 6.18 -6.10 19.19
C ARG A 251 4.73 -5.61 19.20
N ASN A 252 4.41 -4.64 18.34
CA ASN A 252 3.06 -4.13 18.20
C ASN A 252 2.18 -4.96 17.25
N THR A 253 2.77 -5.84 16.42
CA THR A 253 2.00 -6.79 15.61
C THR A 253 1.32 -7.84 16.51
N PRO A 254 -0.02 -7.98 16.51
CA PRO A 254 -0.72 -8.91 17.40
C PRO A 254 -0.23 -10.37 17.26
N SER A 255 -0.11 -10.85 16.02
CA SER A 255 0.30 -12.21 15.70
C SER A 255 1.73 -12.55 16.12
N PHE A 256 2.58 -11.56 16.44
CA PHE A 256 3.90 -11.81 17.04
C PHE A 256 3.77 -12.41 18.45
N LYS A 257 2.80 -11.95 19.25
CA LYS A 257 2.58 -12.37 20.64
C LYS A 257 1.77 -13.66 20.76
N GLU A 258 1.02 -14.01 19.72
CA GLU A 258 0.16 -15.17 19.68
C GLU A 258 0.94 -16.49 19.66
N ARG A 259 0.49 -17.47 20.45
CA ARG A 259 1.13 -18.81 20.56
C ARG A 259 1.16 -19.57 19.22
N ASN A 260 0.12 -19.39 18.39
CA ASN A 260 -0.01 -19.98 17.05
C ASN A 260 0.59 -19.11 15.93
N GLY A 261 1.14 -17.95 16.27
CA GLY A 261 1.82 -17.05 15.33
C GLY A 261 3.33 -17.05 15.57
N GLY A 262 3.85 -15.87 15.97
CA GLY A 262 5.25 -15.64 16.29
C GLY A 262 5.69 -16.19 17.65
N ASN A 263 4.77 -16.27 18.62
CA ASN A 263 5.08 -16.71 19.99
C ASN A 263 6.30 -15.99 20.61
N HIS A 264 6.40 -14.68 20.44
CA HIS A 264 7.51 -13.81 20.86
C HIS A 264 8.89 -14.14 20.24
N ASP A 265 8.93 -14.99 19.21
CA ASP A 265 10.14 -15.37 18.48
C ASP A 265 10.17 -14.67 17.10
N PRO A 266 11.03 -13.65 16.89
CA PRO A 266 11.12 -12.90 15.64
C PRO A 266 11.40 -13.78 14.42
N SER A 267 12.16 -14.88 14.58
CA SER A 267 12.51 -15.78 13.47
C SER A 267 11.30 -16.46 12.83
N ARG A 268 10.15 -16.45 13.52
CA ARG A 268 8.86 -16.96 13.04
C ARG A 268 8.03 -15.93 12.29
N MET A 269 8.49 -14.69 12.17
CA MET A 269 7.78 -13.59 11.52
C MET A 269 8.40 -13.21 10.17
N LYS A 270 7.64 -12.54 9.32
CA LYS A 270 8.09 -11.99 8.04
C LYS A 270 7.52 -10.59 7.87
N ALA A 271 8.35 -9.64 7.46
CA ALA A 271 7.93 -8.30 7.08
C ALA A 271 7.17 -8.34 5.75
N VAL A 272 6.06 -7.62 5.69
CA VAL A 272 5.18 -7.50 4.52
C VAL A 272 4.84 -6.03 4.27
N ILE A 273 4.55 -5.71 3.02
CA ILE A 273 4.23 -4.35 2.58
C ILE A 273 2.82 -4.29 1.99
N TYR A 274 2.11 -3.22 2.31
CA TYR A 274 0.93 -2.77 1.60
C TYR A 274 1.04 -1.26 1.36
N SER A 275 0.19 -0.70 0.51
CA SER A 275 0.13 0.74 0.27
C SER A 275 -1.24 1.29 0.64
N LYS A 276 -1.27 2.55 1.07
CA LYS A 276 -2.49 3.35 1.23
C LYS A 276 -2.41 4.57 0.35
N HIS A 277 -3.41 4.78 -0.49
CA HIS A 277 -3.67 6.06 -1.15
C HIS A 277 -4.73 6.83 -0.35
N PHE A 278 -4.48 8.12 -0.09
CA PHE A 278 -5.33 8.93 0.78
C PHE A 278 -5.21 10.43 0.49
N TRP A 279 -6.05 11.22 1.15
CA TRP A 279 -6.10 12.67 1.02
C TRP A 279 -5.29 13.39 2.09
N SER A 280 -4.55 14.44 1.72
CA SER A 280 -3.68 15.20 2.63
C SER A 280 -4.44 16.21 3.49
N GLY A 281 -5.43 16.91 2.93
CA GLY A 281 -6.12 17.99 3.60
C GLY A 281 -7.25 17.45 4.47
N GLN A 282 -6.96 16.75 5.57
CA GLN A 282 -7.97 16.08 6.42
C GLN A 282 -8.49 16.90 7.60
N ASP A 283 -7.86 18.03 7.91
CA ASP A 283 -8.29 18.87 9.02
C ASP A 283 -9.57 19.64 8.69
N ARG A 284 -10.71 19.20 9.24
CA ARG A 284 -12.03 19.84 9.08
C ARG A 284 -12.08 21.26 9.66
N SER A 285 -11.12 21.65 10.50
CA SER A 285 -10.98 23.02 11.03
C SER A 285 -10.05 23.91 10.20
N SER A 286 -9.36 23.35 9.21
CA SER A 286 -8.52 24.10 8.27
C SER A 286 -9.35 24.80 7.18
N SER A 287 -8.68 25.56 6.31
CA SER A 287 -9.36 26.25 5.21
C SER A 287 -10.05 25.27 4.26
N ALA A 288 -11.18 25.71 3.69
CA ALA A 288 -11.89 24.96 2.65
C ALA A 288 -10.97 24.64 1.46
N ASP A 289 -10.02 25.52 1.15
CA ASP A 289 -9.04 25.32 0.10
C ASP A 289 -8.17 24.09 0.35
N LYS A 290 -7.59 23.91 1.54
CA LYS A 290 -6.80 22.70 1.87
C LYS A 290 -7.67 21.44 1.79
N ARG A 291 -8.92 21.54 2.25
CA ARG A 291 -9.89 20.44 2.22
C ARG A 291 -10.24 19.99 0.78
N LYS A 292 -10.23 20.91 -0.20
CA LYS A 292 -10.58 20.65 -1.62
C LYS A 292 -9.37 20.40 -2.53
N TYR A 293 -8.25 21.06 -2.26
CA TYR A 293 -7.09 21.13 -3.15
C TYR A 293 -5.81 20.50 -2.59
N GLY A 294 -5.80 20.17 -1.29
CA GLY A 294 -4.72 19.46 -0.63
C GLY A 294 -3.95 20.37 0.34
N ASP A 295 -3.40 19.78 1.40
CA ASP A 295 -2.47 20.47 2.30
C ASP A 295 -1.03 20.11 1.88
N PRO A 296 -0.28 21.02 1.23
CA PRO A 296 1.03 20.73 0.66
C PRO A 296 2.06 20.30 1.72
N ASP A 297 1.87 20.66 2.99
CA ASP A 297 2.80 20.33 4.08
C ASP A 297 2.42 19.04 4.83
N ALA A 298 1.19 18.55 4.67
CA ALA A 298 0.72 17.36 5.36
C ALA A 298 1.32 16.08 4.76
N PHE A 299 1.71 15.15 5.64
CA PHE A 299 2.19 13.81 5.31
C PHE A 299 3.44 13.75 4.42
N ARG A 300 4.30 14.78 4.47
CA ARG A 300 5.63 14.67 3.85
C ARG A 300 6.51 13.68 4.62
N PRO A 301 7.33 12.87 3.90
CA PRO A 301 8.29 12.00 4.55
C PRO A 301 9.42 12.79 5.21
N ALA A 302 9.92 12.33 6.35
CA ALA A 302 11.11 12.88 6.97
C ALA A 302 12.33 12.67 6.03
N PRO A 303 13.07 13.73 5.62
CA PRO A 303 14.04 13.66 4.52
C PRO A 303 15.14 12.59 4.64
N GLY A 304 15.57 12.28 5.87
CA GLY A 304 16.63 11.29 6.09
C GLY A 304 16.15 9.84 6.15
N THR A 305 14.94 9.59 6.63
CA THR A 305 14.44 8.23 6.90
C THR A 305 13.41 7.76 5.87
N GLY A 306 12.70 8.70 5.24
CA GLY A 306 11.53 8.45 4.41
C GLY A 306 10.24 8.21 5.21
N LEU A 307 10.29 8.28 6.55
CA LEU A 307 9.14 7.98 7.41
C LEU A 307 8.04 9.04 7.28
N VAL A 308 6.79 8.60 7.13
CA VAL A 308 5.60 9.46 7.13
C VAL A 308 4.85 9.29 8.44
N ASP A 309 4.54 10.40 9.12
CA ASP A 309 3.69 10.39 10.30
C ASP A 309 2.20 10.28 9.91
N MET A 310 1.66 9.07 10.04
CA MET A 310 0.26 8.75 9.74
C MET A 310 -0.70 9.05 10.90
N SER A 311 -0.23 9.62 12.03
CA SER A 311 -1.09 9.87 13.20
C SER A 311 -2.21 10.89 12.95
N ARG A 312 -2.05 11.74 11.92
CA ARG A 312 -3.03 12.76 11.51
C ARG A 312 -3.98 12.29 10.42
N ASP A 313 -3.80 11.09 9.90
CA ASP A 313 -4.71 10.47 8.95
C ASP A 313 -5.96 9.97 9.71
N ARG A 314 -7.11 10.51 9.34
CA ARG A 314 -8.41 10.29 9.99
C ARG A 314 -9.42 9.66 9.02
N ASN A 315 -8.97 9.11 7.89
CA ASN A 315 -9.82 8.56 6.85
C ASN A 315 -10.87 9.55 6.30
N ILE A 316 -10.52 10.84 6.25
CA ILE A 316 -11.44 11.88 5.79
C ILE A 316 -11.21 12.12 4.29
N PRO A 317 -12.25 12.03 3.44
CA PRO A 317 -12.12 12.20 2.00
C PRO A 317 -11.75 13.63 1.60
N ARG A 318 -11.33 13.79 0.35
CA ARG A 318 -11.26 15.06 -0.35
C ARG A 318 -12.65 15.72 -0.37
N SER A 319 -12.70 17.03 -0.16
CA SER A 319 -13.98 17.76 -0.26
C SER A 319 -14.31 18.07 -1.73
N PRO A 320 -15.60 18.02 -2.13
CA PRO A 320 -16.01 18.29 -3.51
C PRO A 320 -15.53 19.65 -4.01
N THR A 321 -15.03 19.69 -5.26
CA THR A 321 -14.69 20.94 -5.94
C THR A 321 -15.91 21.55 -6.62
N SER A 322 -16.80 20.70 -7.14
CA SER A 322 -18.08 21.07 -7.75
C SER A 322 -19.27 20.36 -7.08
N PRO A 323 -20.49 20.95 -7.08
CA PRO A 323 -21.68 20.25 -6.58
C PRO A 323 -21.95 18.94 -7.32
N GLY A 324 -22.25 17.87 -6.58
CA GLY A 324 -22.53 16.53 -7.11
C GLY A 324 -21.28 15.64 -7.30
N GLU A 325 -20.08 16.22 -7.21
CA GLU A 325 -18.83 15.46 -7.18
C GLU A 325 -18.64 14.80 -5.80
N GLY A 326 -18.19 13.55 -5.80
CA GLY A 326 -17.87 12.79 -4.59
C GLY A 326 -16.50 12.14 -4.71
N PHE A 327 -15.74 12.15 -3.62
CA PHE A 327 -14.45 11.47 -3.52
C PHE A 327 -14.48 10.41 -2.42
N VAL A 328 -13.92 9.23 -2.71
CA VAL A 328 -13.73 8.18 -1.70
C VAL A 328 -12.54 8.54 -0.80
N ASN A 329 -12.54 8.04 0.44
CA ASN A 329 -11.59 8.49 1.46
C ASN A 329 -10.21 7.83 1.40
N PHE A 330 -10.11 6.59 0.92
CA PHE A 330 -8.85 5.89 0.73
C PHE A 330 -8.95 4.70 -0.23
N ASP A 331 -7.80 4.23 -0.69
CA ASP A 331 -7.62 2.92 -1.31
C ASP A 331 -6.45 2.17 -0.64
N TYR A 332 -6.50 0.84 -0.59
CA TYR A 332 -5.46 -0.02 -0.01
C TYR A 332 -5.05 -1.12 -0.99
N GLY A 333 -3.75 -1.19 -1.27
CA GLY A 333 -3.15 -2.18 -2.17
C GLY A 333 -2.25 -3.15 -1.41
N TRP A 334 -2.60 -4.44 -1.42
CA TRP A 334 -1.78 -5.49 -0.82
C TRP A 334 -0.69 -5.97 -1.79
N PHE A 335 0.58 -5.76 -1.43
CA PHE A 335 1.73 -6.31 -2.14
C PHE A 335 2.23 -7.62 -1.50
N GLY A 336 2.29 -7.67 -0.17
CA GLY A 336 2.85 -8.79 0.57
C GLY A 336 4.38 -8.75 0.60
N ALA A 337 5.04 -9.73 -0.02
CA ALA A 337 6.49 -9.90 0.05
C ALA A 337 7.05 -10.53 -1.23
N GLN A 338 6.57 -10.07 -2.40
CA GLN A 338 6.99 -10.64 -3.69
C GLN A 338 8.50 -10.43 -3.92
N THR A 339 9.16 -11.43 -4.50
CA THR A 339 10.60 -11.42 -4.79
C THR A 339 10.95 -10.81 -6.14
N GLU A 340 9.95 -10.52 -6.98
CA GLU A 340 10.13 -9.82 -8.27
C GLU A 340 10.89 -8.51 -8.06
N ALA A 341 12.04 -8.37 -8.71
CA ALA A 341 12.93 -7.22 -8.54
C ALA A 341 12.38 -5.99 -9.27
N ASP A 342 11.74 -6.19 -10.41
CA ASP A 342 11.14 -5.13 -11.21
C ASP A 342 9.82 -4.66 -10.57
N ALA A 343 9.83 -3.47 -9.98
CA ALA A 343 8.67 -2.89 -9.29
C ALA A 343 7.42 -2.92 -10.17
N ASP A 344 7.55 -2.61 -11.46
CA ASP A 344 6.45 -2.54 -12.41
C ASP A 344 5.78 -3.90 -12.68
N LYS A 345 6.52 -5.00 -12.46
CA LYS A 345 5.99 -6.35 -12.61
C LYS A 345 5.31 -6.89 -11.37
N THR A 346 5.47 -6.24 -10.23
CA THR A 346 4.79 -6.63 -8.98
C THR A 346 3.28 -6.45 -9.08
N VAL A 347 2.53 -7.24 -8.31
CA VAL A 347 1.06 -7.22 -8.30
C VAL A 347 0.53 -6.65 -6.99
N TRP A 348 -0.45 -5.75 -7.09
CA TRP A 348 -1.11 -5.08 -5.97
C TRP A 348 -2.57 -5.47 -5.97
N THR A 349 -3.01 -6.15 -4.92
CA THR A 349 -4.38 -6.66 -4.81
C THR A 349 -5.24 -5.71 -3.97
N HIS A 350 -6.37 -5.27 -4.50
CA HIS A 350 -7.27 -4.32 -3.84
C HIS A 350 -8.74 -4.61 -4.20
N GLY A 351 -9.67 -4.23 -3.35
CA GLY A 351 -11.11 -4.30 -3.62
C GLY A 351 -11.65 -2.96 -4.09
N ASN A 352 -12.63 -2.93 -5.00
CA ASN A 352 -13.18 -1.66 -5.47
C ASN A 352 -14.01 -0.91 -4.42
N HIS A 353 -14.91 -1.60 -3.74
CA HIS A 353 -15.76 -1.07 -2.68
C HIS A 353 -16.26 -2.22 -1.82
N TYR A 354 -17.00 -1.91 -0.76
CA TYR A 354 -17.59 -2.95 0.09
C TYR A 354 -18.62 -3.78 -0.68
N HIS A 355 -18.90 -4.99 -0.21
CA HIS A 355 -19.76 -5.93 -0.92
C HIS A 355 -21.25 -5.64 -0.68
N ALA A 356 -21.95 -5.09 -1.67
CA ALA A 356 -23.39 -4.82 -1.65
C ALA A 356 -24.08 -5.42 -2.90
N PRO A 357 -24.09 -6.76 -3.06
CA PRO A 357 -24.51 -7.41 -4.30
C PRO A 357 -25.97 -7.15 -4.71
N ASN A 358 -26.80 -6.69 -3.77
CA ASN A 358 -28.22 -6.41 -3.98
C ASN A 358 -28.53 -4.90 -3.99
N GLY A 359 -27.50 -4.04 -3.89
CA GLY A 359 -27.60 -2.58 -3.81
C GLY A 359 -27.06 -1.88 -5.07
N SER A 360 -27.04 -0.55 -5.05
CA SER A 360 -26.57 0.29 -6.16
C SER A 360 -25.08 0.10 -6.46
N LEU A 361 -24.25 -0.07 -5.42
CA LEU A 361 -22.82 -0.33 -5.57
C LEU A 361 -22.56 -1.68 -6.25
N GLY A 362 -23.44 -2.65 -6.07
CA GLY A 362 -23.27 -4.00 -6.57
C GLY A 362 -22.22 -4.82 -5.82
N ALA A 363 -21.86 -5.97 -6.40
CA ALA A 363 -20.91 -6.87 -5.77
C ALA A 363 -19.50 -6.28 -5.78
N MET A 364 -18.80 -6.38 -4.64
CA MET A 364 -17.35 -6.17 -4.58
C MET A 364 -16.61 -7.01 -5.63
N HIS A 365 -15.73 -6.35 -6.39
CA HIS A 365 -14.74 -6.97 -7.27
C HIS A 365 -13.34 -6.74 -6.70
N VAL A 366 -12.52 -7.78 -6.74
CA VAL A 366 -11.11 -7.72 -6.32
C VAL A 366 -10.24 -7.60 -7.55
N TYR A 367 -9.46 -6.53 -7.58
CA TYR A 367 -8.49 -6.17 -8.60
C TYR A 367 -7.11 -6.68 -8.21
N GLU A 368 -6.36 -7.13 -9.22
CA GLU A 368 -4.96 -7.50 -9.12
C GLU A 368 -4.23 -6.68 -10.17
N SER A 369 -3.64 -5.57 -9.76
CA SER A 369 -3.08 -4.54 -10.63
C SER A 369 -1.56 -4.63 -10.67
N LYS A 370 -0.92 -4.34 -11.82
CA LYS A 370 0.51 -4.07 -11.84
C LYS A 370 0.83 -2.80 -11.06
N PHE A 371 2.07 -2.64 -10.60
CA PHE A 371 2.45 -1.47 -9.81
C PHE A 371 2.13 -0.15 -10.50
N ARG A 372 2.45 0.03 -11.79
CA ARG A 372 2.11 1.26 -12.53
C ARG A 372 0.62 1.57 -12.53
N ASN A 373 -0.22 0.54 -12.62
CA ASN A 373 -1.67 0.69 -12.56
C ASN A 373 -2.14 1.06 -11.14
N TRP A 374 -1.47 0.56 -10.11
CA TRP A 374 -1.73 0.94 -8.74
C TRP A 374 -1.30 2.39 -8.47
N SER A 375 -0.04 2.73 -8.75
CA SER A 375 0.56 4.04 -8.49
C SER A 375 0.04 5.19 -9.37
N GLU A 376 -0.74 4.87 -10.41
CA GLU A 376 -1.48 5.87 -11.20
C GLU A 376 -2.47 6.66 -10.30
N GLY A 377 -3.05 5.97 -9.31
CA GLY A 377 -3.98 6.56 -8.35
C GLY A 377 -5.23 7.17 -8.99
N TYR A 378 -5.84 8.11 -8.27
CA TYR A 378 -7.06 8.81 -8.66
C TYR A 378 -6.96 10.29 -8.24
N SER A 379 -7.89 11.14 -8.68
CA SER A 379 -7.95 12.54 -8.20
C SER A 379 -8.43 12.67 -6.74
N ASP A 380 -9.00 11.61 -6.18
CA ASP A 380 -9.39 11.48 -4.77
C ASP A 380 -8.18 11.56 -3.82
N PHE A 381 -7.02 11.11 -4.30
CA PHE A 381 -5.83 10.90 -3.49
C PHE A 381 -4.67 11.73 -3.98
N ASP A 382 -3.96 12.34 -3.05
CA ASP A 382 -2.76 13.14 -3.33
C ASP A 382 -1.55 12.66 -2.51
N ARG A 383 -1.72 11.61 -1.70
CA ARG A 383 -0.66 10.97 -0.92
C ARG A 383 -0.69 9.46 -1.11
N GLY A 384 0.50 8.88 -1.19
CA GLY A 384 0.71 7.44 -1.14
C GLY A 384 1.69 7.08 -0.02
N ALA A 385 1.32 6.11 0.81
CA ALA A 385 2.14 5.61 1.91
C ALA A 385 2.39 4.11 1.78
N TYR A 386 3.66 3.70 1.79
CA TYR A 386 4.09 2.32 1.73
C TYR A 386 4.38 1.80 3.14
N VAL A 387 3.51 0.94 3.64
CA VAL A 387 3.48 0.54 5.05
C VAL A 387 4.10 -0.83 5.24
N ILE A 388 4.96 -0.95 6.25
CA ILE A 388 5.51 -2.24 6.70
C ILE A 388 4.77 -2.74 7.93
N THR A 389 4.36 -4.01 7.91
CA THR A 389 3.90 -4.76 9.09
C THR A 389 4.49 -6.17 9.07
N PHE A 390 4.10 -7.03 10.01
CA PHE A 390 4.58 -8.40 10.11
C PHE A 390 3.44 -9.42 10.08
N ILE A 391 3.72 -10.60 9.53
CA ILE A 391 2.85 -11.78 9.63
C ILE A 391 3.69 -13.01 10.01
N PRO A 392 3.09 -14.08 10.58
CA PRO A 392 3.81 -15.33 10.80
C PRO A 392 4.28 -15.97 9.48
N LYS A 393 5.51 -16.50 9.45
CA LYS A 393 6.08 -17.22 8.29
C LYS A 393 5.26 -18.46 7.90
N SER A 394 4.51 -19.04 8.85
CA SER A 394 3.58 -20.14 8.60
C SER A 394 2.42 -19.79 7.64
N TRP A 395 2.17 -18.50 7.38
CA TRP A 395 1.07 -18.04 6.51
C TRP A 395 1.56 -17.85 5.07
N ASN A 396 0.68 -18.11 4.09
CA ASN A 396 0.98 -17.92 2.67
C ASN A 396 0.26 -16.74 2.00
N THR A 397 -0.16 -15.73 2.78
CA THR A 397 -0.83 -14.53 2.28
C THR A 397 0.12 -13.53 1.61
N ALA A 398 1.43 -13.71 1.80
CA ALA A 398 2.49 -12.96 1.14
C ALA A 398 3.51 -13.92 0.50
N PRO A 399 3.13 -14.66 -0.55
CA PRO A 399 4.03 -15.60 -1.22
C PRO A 399 5.08 -14.84 -2.05
N ASP A 400 6.18 -15.52 -2.39
CA ASP A 400 7.27 -14.96 -3.19
C ASP A 400 6.82 -14.49 -4.58
N LYS A 401 5.76 -15.10 -5.13
CA LYS A 401 5.18 -14.73 -6.42
C LYS A 401 3.67 -14.67 -6.35
N VAL A 402 3.11 -13.57 -6.86
CA VAL A 402 1.67 -13.38 -7.05
C VAL A 402 1.39 -13.37 -8.56
N LYS A 403 0.42 -14.18 -8.99
CA LYS A 403 -0.03 -14.24 -10.39
C LYS A 403 -1.39 -13.56 -10.51
N GLN A 404 -1.51 -12.61 -11.44
CA GLN A 404 -2.80 -12.04 -11.82
C GLN A 404 -3.68 -13.12 -12.46
N GLY A 405 -4.98 -13.10 -12.16
CA GLY A 405 -5.93 -14.01 -12.79
C GLY A 405 -6.02 -15.38 -12.13
N TRP A 406 -6.81 -16.24 -12.74
CA TRP A 406 -6.90 -17.66 -12.45
C TRP A 406 -7.24 -18.38 -13.74
N PRO A 407 -6.90 -19.65 -13.85
CA PRO A 407 -5.61 -20.11 -14.36
C PRO A 407 -5.15 -19.40 -15.64
#